data_AF-A0A2E0URE5-F1
#
_entry.id   AF-A0A2E0URE5-F1
#
_cell.length_a   1.000
_cell.length_b   1.000
_cell.length_c   1.000
_cell.angle_alpha   90.00
_cell.angle_beta   90.00
_cell.angle_gamma   90.00
#
_symmetry.space_group_name_H-M   'P 1'
#
loop_
_entity.id
_entity.type
_entity.pdbx_description
1 polymer ?
#
loop_
_entity_poly.entity_id
_entity_poly.type
_entity_poly.pdbx_seq_one_letter_code
_entity_poly.pdbx_strand_id
1 'polypeptide(L)'
;MEEKKKNIFQKAVDSISSRDEKEAMKSAQAEAAKAKAKLEEVKKEAEEAKIEAAKLRNEARREEMKDKLAEAAAARAAEKERAEAEKVVKHVWTNEDTYASLAFKHYGSIQEPYWRLIYEHNKDIIGDHPNNIRTGLEIEIPPLPPELEK
;
A
#
# COMPACT_ATOMS: atom_id res chain seq x y z
N MET A 1 -89.52 8.77 -36.45
CA MET A 1 -88.44 9.70 -36.02
C MET A 1 -87.70 9.19 -34.78
N GLU A 2 -87.59 7.88 -34.56
CA GLU A 2 -87.07 7.31 -33.29
C GLU A 2 -85.59 6.85 -33.35
N GLU A 3 -85.08 6.54 -34.55
CA GLU A 3 -83.69 6.07 -34.71
C GLU A 3 -82.64 7.20 -34.60
N LYS A 4 -83.04 8.44 -34.92
CA LYS A 4 -82.14 9.61 -34.79
C LYS A 4 -81.89 9.98 -33.33
N LYS A 5 -82.85 9.76 -32.42
CA LYS A 5 -82.66 10.11 -30.99
C LYS A 5 -81.71 9.14 -30.27
N LYS A 6 -81.75 7.85 -30.59
CA LYS A 6 -80.83 6.84 -30.01
C LYS A 6 -79.37 7.05 -30.44
N ASN A 7 -79.14 7.41 -31.71
CA ASN A 7 -77.79 7.66 -32.24
C ASN A 7 -77.09 8.89 -31.64
N ILE A 8 -77.83 9.93 -31.24
CA ILE A 8 -77.25 11.15 -30.67
C ILE A 8 -76.81 10.93 -29.21
N PHE A 9 -77.59 10.19 -28.43
CA PHE A 9 -77.23 9.81 -27.06
C PHE A 9 -76.07 8.81 -27.02
N GLN A 10 -76.00 7.88 -27.98
CA GLN A 10 -74.88 6.92 -28.08
C GLN A 10 -73.55 7.61 -28.43
N LYS A 11 -73.57 8.59 -29.36
CA LYS A 11 -72.39 9.41 -29.69
C LYS A 11 -71.91 10.29 -28.52
N ALA A 12 -72.83 10.78 -27.69
CA ALA A 12 -72.47 11.61 -26.53
C ALA A 12 -71.82 10.75 -25.42
N VAL A 13 -72.30 9.53 -25.20
CA VAL A 13 -71.70 8.58 -24.24
C VAL A 13 -70.35 8.07 -24.73
N ASP A 14 -70.22 7.73 -26.02
CA ASP A 14 -68.96 7.23 -26.61
C ASP A 14 -67.86 8.31 -26.60
N SER A 15 -68.23 9.57 -26.88
CA SER A 15 -67.30 10.71 -26.82
C SER A 15 -66.87 11.08 -25.39
N ILE A 16 -67.67 10.76 -24.38
CA ILE A 16 -67.31 10.93 -22.96
C ILE A 16 -66.43 9.77 -22.49
N SER A 17 -66.77 8.52 -22.85
CA SER A 17 -65.97 7.33 -22.50
C SER A 17 -64.57 7.37 -23.10
N SER A 18 -64.45 7.80 -24.36
CA SER A 18 -63.16 7.95 -25.04
C SER A 18 -62.30 9.10 -24.49
N ARG A 19 -62.92 10.09 -23.82
CA ARG A 19 -62.21 11.18 -23.15
C ARG A 19 -61.72 10.76 -21.76
N ASP A 20 -62.55 10.03 -21.02
CA ASP A 20 -62.22 9.46 -19.71
C ASP A 20 -61.08 8.43 -19.81
N GLU A 21 -61.12 7.52 -20.80
CA GLU A 21 -60.01 6.59 -21.08
C GLU A 21 -58.72 7.31 -21.50
N LYS A 22 -58.83 8.45 -22.19
CA LYS A 22 -57.67 9.24 -22.63
C LYS A 22 -57.07 10.07 -21.50
N GLU A 23 -57.87 10.52 -20.53
CA GLU A 23 -57.40 11.14 -19.29
C GLU A 23 -56.81 10.08 -18.33
N ALA A 24 -57.42 8.90 -18.23
CA ALA A 24 -56.87 7.76 -17.49
C ALA A 24 -55.53 7.30 -18.08
N MET A 25 -55.41 7.17 -19.40
CA MET A 25 -54.15 6.78 -20.07
C MET A 25 -53.07 7.87 -19.95
N LYS A 26 -53.43 9.16 -19.98
CA LYS A 26 -52.50 10.27 -19.73
C LYS A 26 -52.04 10.33 -18.28
N SER A 27 -52.92 10.09 -17.32
CA SER A 27 -52.55 10.03 -15.90
C SER A 27 -51.64 8.84 -15.59
N ALA A 28 -51.94 7.66 -16.17
CA ALA A 28 -51.11 6.46 -16.07
C ALA A 28 -49.73 6.65 -16.75
N GLN A 29 -49.67 7.32 -17.91
CA GLN A 29 -48.38 7.69 -18.53
C GLN A 29 -47.61 8.72 -17.70
N ALA A 30 -48.28 9.68 -17.07
CA ALA A 30 -47.63 10.68 -16.22
C ALA A 30 -47.07 10.06 -14.93
N GLU A 31 -47.79 9.11 -14.31
CA GLU A 31 -47.27 8.35 -13.17
C GLU A 31 -46.13 7.40 -13.56
N ALA A 32 -46.25 6.71 -14.70
CA ALA A 32 -45.17 5.85 -15.20
C ALA A 32 -43.90 6.66 -15.55
N ALA A 33 -44.05 7.89 -16.08
CA ALA A 33 -42.93 8.79 -16.34
C ALA A 33 -42.28 9.28 -15.04
N LYS A 34 -43.08 9.65 -14.03
CA LYS A 34 -42.57 10.04 -12.70
C LYS A 34 -41.89 8.87 -11.98
N ALA A 35 -42.43 7.66 -12.09
CA ALA A 35 -41.84 6.46 -11.52
C ALA A 35 -40.50 6.11 -12.20
N LYS A 36 -40.41 6.23 -13.53
CA LYS A 36 -39.15 6.04 -14.27
C LYS A 36 -38.11 7.11 -13.92
N ALA A 37 -38.50 8.38 -13.81
CA ALA A 37 -37.60 9.47 -13.42
C ALA A 37 -37.04 9.25 -12.01
N LYS A 38 -37.89 8.90 -11.03
CA LYS A 38 -37.43 8.53 -9.68
C LYS A 38 -36.53 7.29 -9.67
N LEU A 39 -36.81 6.30 -10.49
CA LEU A 39 -35.96 5.11 -10.63
C LEU A 39 -34.59 5.42 -11.24
N GLU A 40 -34.51 6.36 -12.17
CA GLU A 40 -33.23 6.82 -12.72
C GLU A 40 -32.43 7.66 -11.72
N GLU A 41 -33.09 8.53 -10.96
CA GLU A 41 -32.47 9.35 -9.90
C GLU A 41 -31.89 8.46 -8.80
N VAL A 42 -32.68 7.53 -8.27
CA VAL A 42 -32.24 6.54 -7.28
C VAL A 42 -31.11 5.66 -7.81
N LYS A 43 -31.11 5.33 -9.11
CA LYS A 43 -30.01 4.57 -9.73
C LYS A 43 -28.72 5.38 -9.84
N LYS A 44 -28.80 6.68 -10.17
CA LYS A 44 -27.63 7.58 -10.23
C LYS A 44 -27.04 7.79 -8.84
N GLU A 45 -27.87 8.10 -7.85
CA GLU A 45 -27.41 8.20 -6.46
C GLU A 45 -26.81 6.88 -5.94
N ALA A 46 -27.40 5.73 -6.28
CA ALA A 46 -26.86 4.42 -5.92
C ALA A 46 -25.55 4.09 -6.67
N GLU A 47 -25.34 4.61 -7.88
CA GLU A 47 -24.08 4.45 -8.62
C GLU A 47 -22.98 5.36 -8.06
N GLU A 48 -23.30 6.63 -7.79
CA GLU A 48 -22.38 7.58 -7.16
C GLU A 48 -21.95 7.10 -5.76
N ALA A 49 -22.89 6.62 -4.94
CA ALA A 49 -22.58 6.04 -3.63
C ALA A 49 -21.68 4.79 -3.74
N LYS A 50 -21.86 3.96 -4.77
CA LYS A 50 -20.97 2.80 -5.03
C LYS A 50 -19.59 3.23 -5.48
N ILE A 51 -19.48 4.27 -6.30
CA ILE A 51 -18.21 4.82 -6.76
C ILE A 51 -17.45 5.45 -5.59
N GLU A 52 -18.13 6.20 -4.73
CA GLU A 52 -17.55 6.80 -3.53
C GLU A 52 -17.11 5.72 -2.53
N ALA A 53 -17.96 4.73 -2.25
CA ALA A 53 -17.60 3.59 -1.41
C ALA A 53 -16.42 2.79 -1.98
N ALA A 54 -16.34 2.62 -3.31
CA ALA A 54 -15.22 1.96 -3.97
C ALA A 54 -13.93 2.79 -3.89
N LYS A 55 -14.00 4.12 -4.02
CA LYS A 55 -12.85 5.03 -3.85
C LYS A 55 -12.33 4.97 -2.42
N LEU A 56 -13.20 5.11 -1.43
CA LEU A 56 -12.83 5.05 -0.01
C LEU A 56 -12.20 3.70 0.34
N ARG A 57 -12.78 2.60 -0.16
CA ARG A 57 -12.24 1.24 0.04
C ARG A 57 -10.88 1.06 -0.63
N ASN A 58 -10.67 1.63 -1.82
CA ASN A 58 -9.39 1.57 -2.51
C ASN A 58 -8.34 2.42 -1.81
N GLU A 59 -8.71 3.58 -1.27
CA GLU A 59 -7.81 4.42 -0.49
C GLU A 59 -7.40 3.76 0.82
N ALA A 60 -8.36 3.24 1.59
CA ALA A 60 -8.09 2.47 2.80
C ALA A 60 -7.17 1.28 2.51
N ARG A 61 -7.46 0.51 1.46
CA ARG A 61 -6.60 -0.62 1.05
C ARG A 61 -5.19 -0.16 0.64
N ARG A 62 -5.05 1.01 0.02
CA ARG A 62 -3.73 1.55 -0.36
C ARG A 62 -2.93 1.97 0.86
N GLU A 63 -3.56 2.61 1.83
CA GLU A 63 -2.92 2.97 3.10
C GLU A 63 -2.52 1.70 3.88
N GLU A 64 -3.41 0.73 4.04
CA GLU A 64 -3.07 -0.55 4.67
C GLU A 64 -1.91 -1.28 3.96
N MET A 65 -1.87 -1.23 2.63
CA MET A 65 -0.77 -1.81 1.87
C MET A 65 0.54 -1.04 2.05
N LYS A 66 0.50 0.30 2.15
CA LYS A 66 1.69 1.10 2.46
C LYS A 66 2.23 0.77 3.85
N ASP A 67 1.35 0.66 4.84
CA ASP A 67 1.74 0.32 6.21
C ASP A 67 2.37 -1.07 6.26
N LYS A 68 1.76 -2.06 5.60
CA LYS A 68 2.33 -3.42 5.49
C LYS A 68 3.66 -3.45 4.75
N LEU A 69 3.83 -2.64 3.71
CA LEU A 69 5.10 -2.55 2.98
C LEU A 69 6.18 -1.87 3.84
N ALA A 70 5.82 -0.82 4.59
CA ALA A 70 6.73 -0.15 5.50
C ALA A 70 7.15 -1.09 6.65
N GLU A 71 6.20 -1.82 7.24
CA GLU A 71 6.48 -2.83 8.27
C GLU A 71 7.34 -3.97 7.73
N ALA A 72 7.03 -4.50 6.54
CA ALA A 72 7.84 -5.55 5.92
C ALA A 72 9.26 -5.05 5.55
N ALA A 73 9.40 -3.81 5.12
CA ALA A 73 10.70 -3.20 4.85
C ALA A 73 11.51 -3.02 6.14
N ALA A 74 10.88 -2.54 7.22
CA ALA A 74 11.50 -2.42 8.53
C ALA A 74 11.91 -3.78 9.10
N ALA A 75 11.05 -4.80 8.99
CA ALA A 75 11.35 -6.17 9.41
C ALA A 75 12.53 -6.76 8.63
N ARG A 76 12.58 -6.57 7.31
CA ARG A 76 13.73 -7.01 6.47
C ARG A 76 15.01 -6.25 6.82
N ALA A 77 14.93 -4.96 7.10
CA ALA A 77 16.10 -4.18 7.53
C ALA A 77 16.62 -4.68 8.88
N ALA A 78 15.73 -4.92 9.85
CA ALA A 78 16.09 -5.45 11.17
C ALA A 78 16.64 -6.89 11.10
N GLU A 79 16.10 -7.74 10.22
CA GLU A 79 16.63 -9.08 10.00
C GLU A 79 18.03 -9.02 9.38
N LYS A 80 18.24 -8.14 8.40
CA LYS A 80 19.56 -7.92 7.80
C LYS A 80 20.57 -7.42 8.83
N GLU A 81 20.20 -6.44 9.64
CA GLU A 81 21.05 -5.90 10.70
C GLU A 81 21.40 -6.98 11.73
N ARG A 82 20.44 -7.82 12.14
CA ARG A 82 20.69 -8.97 13.03
C ARG A 82 21.60 -10.01 12.39
N ALA A 83 21.39 -10.33 11.11
CA ALA A 83 22.23 -11.26 10.38
C ALA A 83 23.66 -10.72 10.17
N GLU A 84 23.82 -9.41 10.01
CA GLU A 84 25.12 -8.75 9.96
C GLU A 84 25.78 -8.76 11.35
N ALA A 85 25.02 -8.49 12.42
CA ALA A 85 25.52 -8.55 13.80
C ALA A 85 25.93 -9.98 14.22
N GLU A 86 25.20 -11.02 13.81
CA GLU A 86 25.55 -12.42 14.11
C GLU A 86 26.88 -12.85 13.45
N LYS A 87 27.24 -12.22 12.33
CA LYS A 87 28.51 -12.48 11.64
C LYS A 87 29.69 -11.71 12.25
N VAL A 88 29.46 -10.85 13.23
CA VAL A 88 30.53 -10.14 13.93
C VAL A 88 31.34 -11.15 14.75
N VAL A 89 32.63 -11.26 14.42
CA VAL A 89 33.52 -12.17 15.14
C VAL A 89 34.22 -11.40 16.25
N LYS A 90 34.08 -11.86 17.49
CA LYS A 90 34.84 -11.34 18.64
C LYS A 90 36.26 -11.89 18.62
N HIS A 91 37.25 -11.02 18.66
CA HIS A 91 38.67 -11.37 18.69
C HIS A 91 39.37 -10.67 19.83
N VAL A 92 40.18 -11.42 20.60
CA VAL A 92 41.00 -10.85 21.66
C VAL A 92 42.35 -10.45 21.07
N TRP A 93 42.66 -9.16 21.09
CA TRP A 93 43.86 -8.60 20.48
C TRP A 93 45.14 -9.07 21.17
N THR A 94 46.11 -9.54 20.39
CA THR A 94 47.44 -9.96 20.86
C THR A 94 48.55 -9.05 20.31
N ASN A 95 49.78 -9.19 20.81
CA ASN A 95 50.92 -8.40 20.32
C ASN A 95 51.40 -8.80 18.91
N GLU A 96 50.93 -9.93 18.39
CA GLU A 96 51.24 -10.42 17.06
C GLU A 96 50.17 -10.02 16.03
N ASP A 97 49.03 -9.52 16.49
CA ASP A 97 47.93 -9.09 15.63
C ASP A 97 48.21 -7.71 15.02
N THR A 98 47.82 -7.58 13.75
CA THR A 98 47.76 -6.30 13.04
C THR A 98 46.41 -6.24 12.32
N TYR A 99 45.88 -5.05 12.08
CA TYR A 99 44.60 -4.96 11.35
C TYR A 99 44.70 -5.57 9.95
N ALA A 100 45.85 -5.46 9.30
CA ALA A 100 46.08 -6.09 8.00
C ALA A 100 46.05 -7.63 8.10
N SER A 101 46.66 -8.23 9.13
CA SER A 101 46.63 -9.70 9.30
C SER A 101 45.24 -10.21 9.65
N LEU A 102 44.48 -9.47 10.47
CA LEU A 102 43.08 -9.80 10.79
C LEU A 102 42.17 -9.64 9.56
N ALA A 103 42.31 -8.55 8.81
CA ALA A 103 41.57 -8.34 7.57
C ALA A 103 41.87 -9.44 6.55
N PHE A 104 43.12 -9.90 6.44
CA PHE A 104 43.45 -11.03 5.58
C PHE A 104 42.82 -12.34 6.07
N LYS A 105 42.84 -12.60 7.38
CA LYS A 105 42.26 -13.82 7.96
C LYS A 105 40.74 -13.90 7.82
N HIS A 106 40.04 -12.77 7.96
CA HIS A 106 38.58 -12.72 7.96
C HIS A 106 37.97 -12.36 6.60
N TYR A 107 38.66 -11.54 5.80
CA TYR A 107 38.16 -11.04 4.50
C TYR A 107 39.02 -11.45 3.30
N GLY A 108 40.17 -12.11 3.51
CA GLY A 108 41.07 -12.52 2.44
C GLY A 108 41.91 -11.39 1.82
N SER A 109 41.86 -10.17 2.37
CA SER A 109 42.54 -9.00 1.80
C SER A 109 43.21 -8.15 2.88
N ILE A 110 44.44 -7.71 2.61
CA ILE A 110 45.21 -6.76 3.44
C ILE A 110 45.01 -5.29 3.01
N GLN A 111 44.13 -5.03 2.03
CA GLN A 111 43.99 -3.68 1.49
C GLN A 111 43.38 -2.71 2.51
N GLU A 112 43.68 -1.42 2.35
CA GLU A 112 43.21 -0.33 3.21
C GLU A 112 41.72 -0.36 3.55
N PRO A 113 40.79 -0.56 2.60
CA PRO A 113 39.37 -0.57 2.92
C PRO A 113 38.97 -1.66 3.93
N TYR A 114 39.67 -2.80 3.93
CA TYR A 114 39.32 -3.97 4.73
C TYR A 114 39.80 -3.83 6.17
N TRP A 115 41.05 -3.40 6.37
CA TRP A 115 41.57 -3.19 7.72
C TRP A 115 41.03 -1.91 8.35
N ARG A 116 40.71 -0.88 7.54
CA ARG A 116 40.05 0.35 8.01
C ARG A 116 38.67 0.05 8.57
N LEU A 117 37.90 -0.84 7.93
CA LEU A 117 36.60 -1.27 8.42
C LEU A 117 36.66 -1.80 9.86
N ILE A 118 37.63 -2.66 10.16
CA ILE A 118 37.84 -3.20 11.51
C ILE A 118 38.18 -2.06 12.48
N TYR A 119 39.09 -1.16 12.10
CA TYR A 119 39.48 -0.03 12.96
C TYR A 119 38.30 0.91 13.24
N GLU A 120 37.56 1.33 12.21
CA GLU A 120 36.45 2.27 12.34
C GLU A 120 35.32 1.70 13.19
N HIS A 121 34.99 0.42 13.03
CA HIS A 121 33.98 -0.27 13.84
C HIS A 121 34.33 -0.29 15.34
N ASN A 122 35.62 -0.32 15.67
CA ASN A 122 36.10 -0.40 17.05
C ASN A 122 36.72 0.91 17.55
N LYS A 123 36.60 2.01 16.79
CA LYS A 123 37.29 3.26 17.08
C LYS A 123 36.92 3.80 18.46
N ASP A 124 35.65 3.63 18.87
CA ASP A 124 35.15 4.05 20.17
C ASP A 124 35.83 3.32 21.35
N ILE A 125 36.33 2.10 21.10
CA ILE A 125 37.00 1.25 22.11
C ILE A 125 38.52 1.48 22.10
N ILE A 126 39.09 1.66 20.90
CA ILE A 126 40.54 1.72 20.67
C ILE A 126 41.10 3.15 20.81
N GLY A 127 40.28 4.16 20.48
CA GLY A 127 40.67 5.57 20.41
C GLY A 127 41.18 6.00 19.03
N ASP A 128 41.63 7.26 18.94
CA ASP A 128 41.99 7.91 17.66
C ASP A 128 43.26 7.40 16.97
N HIS A 129 44.06 6.58 17.65
CA HIS A 129 45.29 6.04 17.10
C HIS A 129 45.18 4.53 16.88
N PRO A 130 45.21 4.03 15.62
CA PRO A 130 45.02 2.62 15.32
C PRO A 130 46.07 1.73 15.98
N ASN A 131 47.31 2.21 16.13
CA ASN A 131 48.42 1.45 16.72
C ASN A 131 48.43 1.48 18.26
N ASN A 132 47.47 2.12 18.91
CA ASN A 132 47.42 2.25 20.37
C ASN A 132 46.45 1.24 21.02
N ILE A 133 46.35 0.02 20.47
CA ILE A 133 45.56 -1.05 21.07
C ILE A 133 46.34 -1.70 22.20
N ARG A 134 45.66 -1.91 23.34
CA ARG A 134 46.18 -2.71 24.45
C ARG A 134 46.02 -4.20 24.17
N THR A 135 47.05 -4.98 24.43
CA THR A 135 46.98 -6.45 24.41
C THR A 135 45.91 -6.94 25.39
N GLY A 136 45.13 -7.94 24.97
CA GLY A 136 44.02 -8.50 25.74
C GLY A 136 42.69 -7.74 25.57
N LEU A 137 42.64 -6.71 24.72
CA LEU A 137 41.41 -6.00 24.38
C LEU A 137 40.53 -6.86 23.45
N GLU A 138 39.26 -7.05 23.78
CA GLU A 138 38.29 -7.66 22.88
C GLU A 138 37.84 -6.63 21.83
N ILE A 139 38.05 -6.95 20.56
CA ILE A 139 37.58 -6.18 19.41
C ILE A 139 36.58 -7.00 18.60
N GLU A 140 35.72 -6.30 17.87
CA GLU A 140 34.70 -6.85 17.01
C GLU A 140 35.12 -6.77 15.54
N ILE A 141 35.15 -7.90 14.85
CA ILE A 141 35.46 -7.94 13.42
C ILE A 141 34.12 -8.00 12.68
N PRO A 142 33.65 -6.89 12.08
CA PRO A 142 32.37 -6.85 11.39
C PRO A 142 32.37 -7.74 10.15
N PRO A 143 31.22 -8.19 9.63
CA PRO A 143 31.18 -8.84 8.33
C PRO A 143 31.63 -7.88 7.21
N LEU A 144 32.14 -8.44 6.12
CA LEU A 144 32.50 -7.67 4.95
C LEU A 144 31.22 -7.10 4.29
N PRO A 145 31.11 -5.77 4.07
CA PRO A 145 30.00 -5.21 3.31
C PRO A 145 30.10 -5.66 1.85
N PRO A 146 28.95 -5.83 1.16
CA PRO A 146 28.92 -6.30 -0.22
C PRO A 146 29.65 -5.37 -1.21
N GLU A 147 29.89 -4.10 -0.83
CA GLU A 147 30.65 -3.13 -1.62
C GLU A 147 32.15 -3.46 -1.70
N LEU A 148 32.67 -4.22 -0.73
CA LEU A 148 34.08 -4.64 -0.66
C LEU A 148 34.27 -6.11 -1.05
N GLU A 149 33.21 -6.83 -1.39
CA GLU A 149 33.28 -8.13 -2.05
C GLU A 149 33.69 -7.90 -3.52
N LYS A 150 34.93 -8.29 -3.87
CA LYS A 150 35.49 -8.17 -5.22
C LYS A 150 35.40 -9.47 -5.99
#